data_AF-A0A7S0C8M8-F1
#
_entry.id   AF-A0A7S0C8M8-F1
#
_cell.length_a   1.000
_cell.length_b   1.000
_cell.length_c   1.000
_cell.angle_alpha   90.00
_cell.angle_beta   90.00
_cell.angle_gamma   90.00
#
_symmetry.space_group_name_H-M   'P 1'
#
loop_
_entity.id
_entity.type
_entity.pdbx_description
1 polymer ?
#
loop_
_entity_poly.entity_id
_entity_poly.type
_entity_poly.pdbx_seq_one_letter_code
_entity_poly.pdbx_strand_id
1 'polypeptide(L)'
;TGMPSFAPLTITPSTESPASPQPTPIPTQTREQLLYDLIRPIYSSFDALAVFNDTFSPQQQALNWMVEEDSLFEEIKTNPRRITERYVLTVLFFSTEGRNWLYPDVFLKANVDACLWRQEAARSTSLIGVTSCDPDG
;
A
#
# COMPACT_ATOMS: atom_id res chain seq x y z
N THR A 1 -36.64 -68.04 -13.20
CA THR A 1 -35.85 -67.47 -12.08
C THR A 1 -35.80 -65.97 -12.28
N GLY A 2 -36.32 -65.22 -11.30
CA GLY A 2 -36.98 -63.92 -11.49
C GLY A 2 -36.08 -62.68 -11.63
N MET A 3 -36.64 -61.68 -12.31
CA MET A 3 -36.09 -60.34 -12.57
C MET A 3 -36.05 -59.44 -11.32
N PRO A 4 -35.14 -58.45 -11.27
CA PRO A 4 -35.07 -57.47 -10.19
C PRO A 4 -36.16 -56.39 -10.30
N SER A 5 -36.72 -56.03 -9.14
CA SER A 5 -37.74 -54.99 -8.95
C SER A 5 -37.06 -53.66 -8.58
N PHE A 6 -37.36 -52.59 -9.33
CA PHE A 6 -36.90 -51.23 -9.03
C PHE A 6 -38.01 -50.47 -8.30
N ALA A 7 -37.70 -49.92 -7.12
CA ALA A 7 -38.59 -49.05 -6.36
C ALA A 7 -38.56 -47.61 -6.91
N PRO A 8 -39.67 -46.84 -6.83
CA PRO A 8 -39.74 -45.49 -7.36
C PRO A 8 -39.09 -44.46 -6.40
N LEU A 9 -38.27 -43.56 -6.96
CA LEU A 9 -37.75 -42.39 -6.24
C LEU A 9 -38.86 -41.35 -6.07
N THR A 10 -39.21 -41.06 -4.82
CA THR A 10 -40.16 -39.99 -4.48
C THR A 10 -39.43 -38.65 -4.52
N ILE A 11 -39.86 -37.76 -5.40
CA ILE A 11 -39.31 -36.41 -5.58
C ILE A 11 -39.98 -35.50 -4.54
N THR A 12 -39.26 -35.11 -3.49
CA THR A 12 -39.72 -34.08 -2.55
C THR A 12 -39.64 -32.70 -3.21
N PRO A 13 -40.70 -31.89 -3.22
CA PRO A 13 -40.62 -30.50 -3.64
C PRO A 13 -39.89 -29.68 -2.57
N SER A 14 -38.75 -29.08 -2.93
CA SER A 14 -38.05 -28.12 -2.07
C SER A 14 -38.92 -26.87 -1.89
N THR A 15 -39.30 -26.60 -0.65
CA THR A 15 -39.91 -25.32 -0.24
C THR A 15 -38.88 -24.21 -0.42
N GLU A 16 -39.05 -23.42 -1.48
CA GLU A 16 -38.25 -22.23 -1.77
C GLU A 16 -38.57 -21.15 -0.73
N SER A 17 -37.65 -20.99 0.24
CA SER A 17 -37.68 -19.89 1.20
C SER A 17 -37.30 -18.60 0.47
N PRO A 18 -38.01 -17.47 0.67
CA PRO A 18 -37.65 -16.20 0.05
C PRO A 18 -36.24 -15.81 0.48
N ALA A 19 -35.34 -15.72 -0.50
CA ALA A 19 -33.96 -15.28 -0.29
C ALA A 19 -33.96 -13.83 0.21
N SER A 20 -33.45 -13.64 1.41
CA SER A 20 -33.08 -12.31 1.93
C SER A 20 -32.12 -11.65 0.94
N PRO A 21 -32.24 -10.33 0.65
CA PRO A 21 -31.26 -9.64 -0.17
C PRO A 21 -29.90 -9.75 0.51
N GLN A 22 -28.99 -10.50 -0.10
CA GLN A 22 -27.59 -10.54 0.30
C GLN A 22 -27.01 -9.14 0.09
N PRO A 23 -26.37 -8.52 1.10
CA PRO A 23 -25.72 -7.23 0.89
C PRO A 23 -24.64 -7.41 -0.18
N THR A 24 -24.76 -6.63 -1.25
CA THR A 24 -23.73 -6.52 -2.30
C THR A 24 -22.39 -6.19 -1.63
N PRO A 25 -21.31 -6.93 -1.87
CA PRO A 25 -20.00 -6.54 -1.37
C PRO A 25 -19.65 -5.18 -1.98
N ILE A 26 -19.63 -4.15 -1.14
CA ILE A 26 -19.13 -2.82 -1.50
C ILE A 26 -17.68 -3.02 -1.92
N PRO A 27 -17.22 -2.49 -3.07
CA PRO A 27 -15.82 -2.60 -3.47
C PRO A 27 -14.96 -1.97 -2.36
N THR A 28 -14.22 -2.82 -1.65
CA THR A 28 -13.19 -2.38 -0.72
C THR A 28 -11.99 -1.97 -1.57
N GLN A 29 -11.70 -0.68 -1.61
CA GLN A 29 -10.56 -0.16 -2.35
C GLN A 29 -9.27 -0.82 -1.84
N THR A 30 -8.43 -1.31 -2.75
CA THR A 30 -7.17 -1.96 -2.36
C THR A 30 -6.19 -0.93 -1.81
N ARG A 31 -5.22 -1.39 -1.01
CA ARG A 31 -4.14 -0.56 -0.49
C ARG A 31 -3.40 0.18 -1.60
N GLU A 32 -3.06 -0.54 -2.66
CA GLU A 32 -2.42 0.00 -3.84
C GLU A 32 -3.26 1.10 -4.51
N GLN A 33 -4.56 0.88 -4.68
CA GLN A 33 -5.47 1.87 -5.25
C GLN A 33 -5.55 3.15 -4.41
N LEU A 34 -5.63 3.01 -3.09
CA LEU A 34 -5.63 4.15 -2.17
C LEU A 34 -4.33 4.96 -2.25
N LEU A 35 -3.18 4.28 -2.27
CA LEU A 35 -1.88 4.94 -2.45
C LEU A 35 -1.78 5.64 -3.80
N TYR A 36 -2.16 4.93 -4.87
CA TYR A 36 -2.12 5.46 -6.22
C TYR A 36 -2.98 6.72 -6.35
N ASP A 37 -4.21 6.69 -5.85
CA ASP A 37 -5.11 7.85 -5.88
C ASP A 37 -4.58 9.04 -5.09
N LEU A 38 -3.87 8.78 -3.97
CA LEU A 38 -3.25 9.83 -3.17
C LEU A 38 -2.05 10.48 -3.87
N ILE A 39 -1.17 9.68 -4.49
CA ILE A 39 0.12 10.18 -5.04
C ILE A 39 0.01 10.64 -6.50
N ARG A 40 -0.96 10.13 -7.25
CA ARG A 40 -1.17 10.49 -8.67
C ARG A 40 -1.22 12.01 -8.89
N PRO A 41 -1.87 12.84 -8.04
CA PRO A 41 -1.90 14.29 -8.19
C PRO A 41 -0.53 14.99 -8.09
N ILE A 42 0.51 14.32 -7.57
CA ILE A 42 1.88 14.87 -7.51
C ILE A 42 2.46 14.99 -8.92
N TYR A 43 2.01 14.15 -9.86
CA TYR A 43 2.53 14.08 -11.21
C TYR A 43 1.60 14.78 -12.20
N SER A 44 2.18 15.38 -13.25
CA SER A 44 1.37 15.83 -14.38
C SER A 44 0.69 14.62 -15.04
N SER A 45 -0.47 14.84 -15.69
CA SER A 45 -1.26 13.75 -16.25
C SER A 45 -0.53 12.93 -17.31
N PHE A 46 0.43 13.53 -18.02
CA PHE A 46 1.26 12.83 -19.00
C PHE A 46 2.40 12.04 -18.35
N ASP A 47 2.96 12.54 -17.25
CA ASP A 47 4.07 11.88 -16.57
C ASP A 47 3.60 10.69 -15.73
N ALA A 48 2.40 10.77 -15.13
CA ALA A 48 1.89 9.72 -14.24
C ALA A 48 1.85 8.33 -14.91
N LEU A 49 1.35 8.23 -16.14
CA LEU A 49 1.27 6.93 -16.84
C LEU A 49 2.65 6.36 -17.18
N ALA A 50 3.60 7.20 -17.57
CA ALA A 50 4.95 6.75 -17.90
C ALA A 50 5.72 6.31 -16.64
N VAL A 51 5.56 7.07 -15.56
CA VAL A 51 6.27 6.88 -14.29
C VAL A 51 5.87 5.57 -13.59
N PHE A 52 4.58 5.24 -13.57
CA PHE A 52 4.08 4.04 -12.88
C PHE A 52 4.06 2.77 -13.76
N ASN A 53 4.24 2.89 -15.07
CA ASN A 53 4.36 1.70 -15.95
C ASN A 53 5.79 1.13 -15.99
N ASP A 54 6.79 1.90 -15.58
CA ASP A 54 8.18 1.42 -15.48
C ASP A 54 8.44 0.86 -14.08
N THR A 55 8.57 -0.47 -13.98
CA THR A 55 8.84 -1.17 -12.72
C THR A 55 10.18 -0.83 -12.09
N PHE A 56 11.11 -0.26 -12.86
CA PHE A 56 12.43 0.16 -12.38
C PHE A 56 12.48 1.64 -12.03
N SER A 57 11.40 2.40 -12.26
CA SER A 57 11.36 3.80 -11.87
C SER A 57 11.46 3.95 -10.35
N PRO A 58 12.15 4.98 -9.82
CA PRO A 58 12.16 5.26 -8.39
C PRO A 58 10.76 5.41 -7.79
N GLN A 59 9.82 5.93 -8.56
CA GLN A 59 8.42 6.14 -8.18
C GLN A 59 7.66 4.83 -8.02
N GLN A 60 7.84 3.88 -8.95
CA GLN A 60 7.23 2.56 -8.84
C GLN A 60 7.89 1.73 -7.74
N GLN A 61 9.21 1.82 -7.58
CA GLN A 61 9.91 1.19 -6.45
C GLN A 61 9.41 1.72 -5.10
N ALA A 62 9.21 3.04 -4.99
CA ALA A 62 8.64 3.65 -3.79
C ALA A 62 7.21 3.19 -3.51
N LEU A 63 6.36 3.17 -4.55
CA LEU A 63 4.99 2.68 -4.43
C LEU A 63 4.97 1.22 -3.98
N ASN A 64 5.78 0.35 -4.61
CA ASN A 64 5.88 -1.06 -4.24
C ASN A 64 6.33 -1.22 -2.78
N TRP A 65 7.36 -0.50 -2.34
CA TRP A 65 7.80 -0.53 -0.95
C TRP A 65 6.68 -0.11 0.02
N MET A 66 5.94 0.94 -0.33
CA MET A 66 4.81 1.42 0.46
C MET A 66 3.60 0.48 0.45
N VAL A 67 3.44 -0.38 -0.55
CA VAL A 67 2.37 -1.38 -0.59
C VAL A 67 2.75 -2.63 0.20
N GLU A 68 3.98 -3.11 0.04
CA GLU A 68 4.42 -4.41 0.54
C GLU A 68 5.01 -4.35 1.95
N GLU A 69 5.72 -3.27 2.29
CA GLU A 69 6.53 -3.21 3.51
C GLU A 69 6.01 -2.19 4.53
N ASP A 70 5.44 -1.07 4.09
CA ASP A 70 5.17 0.10 4.95
C ASP A 70 3.93 -0.02 5.85
N SER A 71 4.07 -0.51 7.08
CA SER A 71 2.93 -0.65 8.00
C SER A 71 2.21 0.66 8.40
N LEU A 72 2.77 1.85 8.11
CA LEU A 72 2.12 3.14 8.40
C LEU A 72 1.04 3.54 7.39
N PHE A 73 0.81 2.75 6.34
CA PHE A 73 -0.25 3.00 5.35
C PHE A 73 -1.66 3.18 5.95
N GLU A 74 -1.96 2.58 7.10
CA GLU A 74 -3.27 2.73 7.76
C GLU A 74 -3.63 4.20 8.05
N GLU A 75 -2.64 5.08 8.13
CA GLU A 75 -2.84 6.51 8.29
C GLU A 75 -3.29 7.23 7.02
N ILE A 76 -3.38 6.57 5.85
CA ILE A 76 -3.69 7.23 4.58
C ILE A 76 -5.02 7.99 4.59
N LYS A 77 -5.99 7.55 5.40
CA LYS A 77 -7.28 8.21 5.56
C LYS A 77 -7.26 9.33 6.60
N THR A 78 -6.39 9.24 7.61
CA THR A 78 -6.34 10.18 8.74
C THR A 78 -5.28 11.27 8.56
N ASN A 79 -4.18 10.96 7.87
CA ASN A 79 -3.08 11.86 7.59
C ASN A 79 -2.48 11.63 6.17
N PRO A 80 -3.22 11.98 5.11
CA PRO A 80 -2.76 11.80 3.72
C PRO A 80 -1.50 12.60 3.40
N ARG A 81 -1.28 13.75 4.07
CA ARG A 81 -0.07 14.56 3.86
C ARG A 81 1.18 13.84 4.34
N ARG A 82 1.13 13.23 5.53
CA ARG A 82 2.24 12.44 6.09
C ARG A 82 2.58 11.23 5.21
N ILE A 83 1.57 10.56 4.65
CA ILE A 83 1.80 9.49 3.66
C ILE A 83 2.43 10.03 2.38
N THR A 84 2.01 11.21 1.92
CA THR A 84 2.59 11.87 0.74
C THR A 84 4.06 12.24 0.94
N GLU A 85 4.41 12.83 2.09
CA GLU A 85 5.80 13.17 2.43
C GLU A 85 6.69 11.93 2.51
N ARG A 86 6.18 10.88 3.15
CA ARG A 86 6.85 9.59 3.24
C ARG A 86 7.08 8.97 1.86
N TYR A 87 6.10 9.07 0.96
CA TYR A 87 6.26 8.64 -0.43
C TYR A 87 7.38 9.42 -1.12
N VAL A 88 7.39 10.76 -1.02
CA VAL A 88 8.42 11.60 -1.65
C VAL A 88 9.83 11.26 -1.12
N LEU A 89 9.98 11.04 0.19
CA LEU A 89 11.26 10.62 0.78
C LEU A 89 11.70 9.24 0.30
N THR A 90 10.76 8.33 0.08
CA THR A 90 11.02 7.00 -0.47
C THR A 90 11.46 7.09 -1.94
N VAL A 91 10.82 7.94 -2.75
CA VAL A 91 11.25 8.25 -4.13
C VAL A 91 12.66 8.85 -4.12
N LEU A 92 12.95 9.78 -3.22
CA LEU A 92 14.29 10.36 -3.05
C LEU A 92 15.33 9.27 -2.76
N PHE A 93 15.05 8.37 -1.84
CA PHE A 93 15.92 7.25 -1.52
C PHE A 93 16.20 6.38 -2.77
N PHE A 94 15.19 5.95 -3.51
CA PHE A 94 15.41 5.11 -4.70
C PHE A 94 16.08 5.87 -5.87
N SER A 95 15.78 7.16 -6.06
CA SER A 95 16.32 7.97 -7.16
C SER A 95 17.78 8.35 -7.01
N THR A 96 18.32 8.29 -5.80
CA THR A 96 19.70 8.68 -5.47
C THR A 96 20.54 7.51 -4.99
N GLU A 97 20.11 6.29 -5.32
CA GLU A 97 20.76 5.05 -4.90
C GLU A 97 20.95 4.96 -3.38
N GLY A 98 19.87 5.19 -2.62
CA GLY A 98 19.88 5.29 -1.16
C GLY A 98 20.53 4.10 -0.43
N ARG A 99 20.53 2.92 -1.03
CA ARG A 99 21.24 1.73 -0.52
C ARG A 99 22.76 1.90 -0.46
N ASN A 100 23.32 2.80 -1.29
CA ASN A 100 24.73 3.14 -1.37
C ASN A 100 25.08 4.37 -0.51
N TRP A 101 24.11 4.95 0.20
CA TRP A 101 24.40 6.05 1.13
C TRP A 101 25.26 5.57 2.30
N LEU A 102 25.88 6.52 3.01
CA LEU A 102 26.73 6.20 4.17
C LEU A 102 25.94 5.55 5.32
N TYR A 103 24.64 5.84 5.43
CA TYR A 103 23.75 5.32 6.46
C TYR A 103 22.38 4.94 5.86
N PRO A 104 22.31 3.85 5.08
CA PRO A 104 21.09 3.46 4.37
C PRO A 104 19.99 3.00 5.33
N ASP A 105 20.38 2.36 6.44
CA ASP A 105 19.48 1.77 7.45
C ASP A 105 18.69 2.81 8.26
N VAL A 106 18.95 4.10 8.05
CA VAL A 106 18.21 5.21 8.66
C VAL A 106 16.84 5.38 8.00
N PHE A 107 16.73 5.05 6.71
CA PHE A 107 15.55 5.22 5.87
C PHE A 107 14.78 3.90 5.70
N LEU A 108 13.57 3.98 5.10
CA LEU A 108 12.72 2.81 4.81
C LEU A 108 12.38 1.96 6.04
N LYS A 109 12.13 2.60 7.18
CA LYS A 109 11.66 1.90 8.38
C LYS A 109 10.15 1.77 8.36
N ALA A 110 9.67 0.58 7.99
CA ALA A 110 8.26 0.23 7.76
C ALA A 110 7.25 0.66 8.86
N ASN A 111 7.66 0.69 10.11
CA ASN A 111 6.79 0.96 11.27
C ASN A 111 7.23 2.19 12.07
N VAL A 112 8.14 2.99 11.51
CA VAL A 112 8.69 4.17 12.14
C VAL A 112 8.38 5.37 11.28
N ASP A 113 7.89 6.41 11.92
CA ASP A 113 7.59 7.66 11.24
C ASP A 113 8.78 8.23 10.46
N ALA A 114 8.52 8.85 9.32
CA ALA A 114 9.57 9.41 8.48
C ALA A 114 10.40 10.49 9.21
N CYS A 115 9.82 11.20 10.17
CA CYS A 115 10.54 12.17 10.99
C CYS A 115 11.61 11.54 11.87
N LEU A 116 11.43 10.27 12.21
CA LEU A 116 12.39 9.50 12.98
C LEU A 116 13.39 8.75 12.09
N TRP A 117 13.35 8.96 10.76
CA TRP A 117 14.40 8.53 9.84
C TRP A 117 15.61 9.45 9.96
N ARG A 118 16.23 9.40 11.13
CA ARG A 118 17.43 10.16 11.47
C ARG A 118 18.32 9.42 12.45
N GLN A 119 19.60 9.76 12.45
CA GLN A 119 20.55 9.36 13.49
C GLN A 119 21.53 10.48 13.77
N GLU A 120 22.18 10.42 14.94
CA GLU A 120 23.33 11.25 15.25
C GLU A 120 24.55 10.77 14.47
N ALA A 121 25.31 11.70 13.88
CA ALA A 121 26.59 11.38 13.28
C ALA A 121 27.59 11.03 14.38
N ALA A 122 28.29 9.89 14.28
CA ALA A 122 29.19 9.37 15.30
C ALA A 122 30.36 10.31 15.73
N ARG A 123 30.55 11.45 15.06
CA ARG A 123 31.61 12.45 15.32
C ARG A 123 31.15 13.91 15.20
N SER A 124 29.85 14.19 15.18
CA SER A 124 29.33 15.56 15.06
C SER A 124 28.01 15.73 15.82
N THR A 125 27.66 16.96 16.19
CA THR A 125 26.30 17.33 16.60
C THR A 125 25.32 17.39 15.42
N SER A 126 25.76 17.00 14.23
CA SER A 126 24.94 16.96 13.02
C SER A 126 24.02 15.74 13.01
N LEU A 127 22.75 15.98 12.71
CA LEU A 127 21.79 14.95 12.37
C LEU A 127 21.93 14.55 10.90
N ILE A 128 21.83 13.25 10.64
CA ILE A 128 21.79 12.69 9.28
C ILE A 128 20.39 12.13 9.07
N GLY A 129 19.76 12.48 7.95
CA GLY A 129 18.40 12.09 7.60
C GLY A 129 17.42 13.24 7.70
N VAL A 130 16.18 12.95 8.10
CA VAL A 130 15.13 13.97 8.28
C VAL A 130 15.42 14.82 9.52
N THR A 131 15.67 16.12 9.32
CA THR A 131 16.09 17.05 10.39
C THR A 131 14.97 17.92 10.95
N SER A 132 13.86 18.06 10.21
CA SER A 132 12.70 18.84 10.62
C SER A 132 11.42 18.15 10.17
N CYS A 133 10.38 18.26 10.98
CA CYS A 133 9.06 17.75 10.68
C CYS A 133 7.98 18.62 11.29
N ASP A 134 6.85 18.72 10.59
CA ASP A 134 5.61 19.21 11.16
C ASP A 134 4.89 18.02 11.83
N PRO A 135 4.61 18.06 13.14
CA PRO A 135 3.87 16.98 13.80
C PRO A 135 2.44 16.81 13.27
N ASP A 136 1.87 17.83 12.63
CA ASP A 136 0.47 17.81 12.21
C ASP A 136 0.27 17.41 10.74
N GLY A 137 1.36 17.27 9.97
CA GLY A 137 1.25 17.16 8.52
C GLY A 137 0.83 18.50 7.95
#